data_AF-A0A6M2D9B3-F1
#
_entry.id   AF-A0A6M2D9B3-F1
#
_cell.length_a   1.000
_cell.length_b   1.000
_cell.length_c   1.000
_cell.angle_alpha   90.00
_cell.angle_beta   90.00
_cell.angle_gamma   90.00
#
_symmetry.space_group_name_H-M   'P 1'
#
loop_
_entity.id
_entity.type
_entity.pdbx_description
1 polymer ?
#
loop_
_entity_poly.entity_id
_entity_poly.type
_entity_poly.pdbx_seq_one_letter_code
_entity_poly.pdbx_strand_id
1 'polypeptide(L)'
;AMTMGAMMDVDAVFGIHMDSDMFPESTELTFATWMLYNAPTMLICVLIGLGYLLFSARKEIKSPSSDAAAEKVREEIAGRYRDLGPMSFSEWCVMFLMSTTILLWFTMKPQMFPGWVEAIPHHKFIKPPAPAMLAMFLLFVIPKDPRKPGGRGLITWREASERAQWGVMILVGGGMCLAEGCKQSGLSAMLVQHLKSLDVLPNVLTVFVLC
;
A
#
# COMPACT_ATOMS: atom_id res chain seq x y z
N ALA A 1 -2.98 24.20 -25.69
CA ALA A 1 -2.81 25.00 -24.45
C ALA A 1 -3.68 24.49 -23.28
N MET A 2 -4.90 23.98 -23.51
CA MET A 2 -5.79 23.46 -22.45
C MET A 2 -5.44 22.07 -21.88
N THR A 3 -4.51 21.32 -22.49
CA THR A 3 -4.16 19.96 -22.05
C THR A 3 -3.05 19.91 -21.00
N MET A 4 -2.33 21.01 -20.77
CA MET A 4 -1.23 21.07 -19.78
C MET A 4 -1.71 21.46 -18.37
N GLY A 5 -2.79 22.26 -18.26
CA GLY A 5 -3.39 22.62 -16.97
C GLY A 5 -4.07 21.44 -16.27
N ALA A 6 -4.75 20.57 -17.03
CA ALA A 6 -5.37 19.37 -16.49
C ALA A 6 -4.34 18.34 -15.99
N MET A 7 -3.12 18.34 -16.54
CA MET A 7 -2.05 17.43 -16.14
C MET A 7 -1.35 17.89 -14.84
N MET A 8 -1.30 19.20 -14.58
CA MET A 8 -0.83 19.77 -13.31
C MET A 8 -1.82 19.50 -12.15
N ASP A 9 -3.12 19.40 -12.41
CA ASP A 9 -4.10 19.05 -11.37
C ASP A 9 -4.01 17.58 -10.93
N VAL A 10 -3.62 16.65 -11.81
CA VAL A 10 -3.40 15.24 -11.42
C VAL A 10 -2.20 15.10 -10.47
N ASP A 11 -1.25 16.04 -10.53
CA ASP A 11 -0.13 16.10 -9.61
C ASP A 11 -0.56 16.54 -8.19
N ALA A 12 -1.64 17.32 -8.08
CA ALA A 12 -2.31 17.62 -6.81
C ALA A 12 -3.18 16.46 -6.31
N VAL A 13 -3.72 15.63 -7.22
CA VAL A 13 -4.52 14.43 -6.89
C VAL A 13 -3.66 13.34 -6.24
N PHE A 14 -2.40 13.15 -6.65
CA PHE A 14 -1.48 12.31 -5.87
C PHE A 14 -0.78 13.20 -4.83
N GLY A 15 -1.45 13.41 -3.68
CA GLY A 15 -1.15 14.35 -2.58
C GLY A 15 0.23 14.35 -1.91
N ILE A 16 1.30 14.07 -2.66
CA ILE A 16 2.70 14.15 -2.27
C ILE A 16 3.22 15.59 -2.45
N HIS A 17 2.64 16.39 -3.37
CA HIS A 17 3.01 17.81 -3.51
C HIS A 17 2.35 18.73 -2.48
N MET A 18 1.27 18.27 -1.81
CA MET A 18 0.59 19.05 -0.76
C MET A 18 1.50 19.27 0.46
N ASP A 19 2.46 18.37 0.71
CA ASP A 19 3.31 18.43 1.90
C ASP A 19 4.44 19.45 1.73
N SER A 20 5.09 19.51 0.56
CA SER A 20 6.24 20.39 0.33
C SER A 20 5.90 21.89 0.26
N ASP A 21 4.71 22.25 -0.23
CA ASP A 21 4.29 23.65 -0.34
C ASP A 21 3.62 24.18 0.93
N MET A 22 3.02 23.31 1.74
CA MET A 22 2.31 23.69 2.98
C MET A 22 3.19 23.50 4.23
N PHE A 23 4.19 22.62 4.19
CA PHE A 23 5.11 22.32 5.29
C PHE A 23 6.56 22.13 4.78
N PRO A 24 7.28 23.21 4.45
CA PRO A 24 8.63 23.14 3.88
C PRO A 24 9.70 22.50 4.78
N GLU A 25 9.43 22.33 6.09
CA GLU A 25 10.29 21.62 7.04
C GLU A 25 9.85 20.17 7.34
N SER A 26 8.75 19.68 6.73
CA SER A 26 8.29 18.30 6.98
C SER A 26 9.18 17.29 6.26
N THR A 27 9.46 16.17 6.95
CA THR A 27 10.13 15.04 6.31
C THR A 27 9.17 14.42 5.32
N GLU A 28 9.49 14.49 4.02
CA GLU A 28 8.67 13.84 2.97
C GLU A 28 8.33 12.41 3.38
N LEU A 29 7.04 12.09 3.40
CA LEU A 29 6.55 10.77 3.78
C LEU A 29 6.92 9.75 2.69
N THR A 30 8.11 9.15 2.81
CA THR A 30 8.54 8.06 1.94
C THR A 30 7.84 6.75 2.33
N PHE A 31 7.75 5.81 1.38
CA PHE A 31 7.23 4.46 1.66
C PHE A 31 7.96 3.78 2.83
N ALA A 32 9.29 3.95 2.91
CA ALA A 32 10.11 3.38 3.98
C ALA A 32 9.78 4.00 5.35
N THR A 33 9.66 5.33 5.44
CA THR A 33 9.29 6.04 6.67
C THR A 33 7.87 5.66 7.11
N TRP A 34 6.92 5.60 6.17
CA TRP A 34 5.55 5.19 6.45
C TRP A 34 5.48 3.75 6.94
N MET A 35 6.21 2.82 6.30
CA MET A 35 6.25 1.42 6.72
C MET A 35 6.91 1.26 8.09
N LEU A 36 7.99 1.99 8.37
CA LEU A 36 8.66 1.94 9.68
C LEU A 36 7.77 2.45 10.82
N TYR A 37 6.91 3.43 10.55
CA TYR A 37 5.92 3.92 11.50
C TYR A 37 4.75 2.94 11.70
N ASN A 38 4.22 2.36 10.61
CA ASN A 38 3.02 1.51 10.68
C ASN A 38 3.31 0.05 11.04
N ALA A 39 4.46 -0.51 10.65
CA ALA A 39 4.78 -1.93 10.89
C ALA A 39 4.83 -2.30 12.38
N PRO A 40 5.42 -1.51 13.29
CA PRO A 40 5.38 -1.79 14.73
C PRO A 40 3.94 -1.80 15.26
N THR A 41 3.14 -0.82 14.86
CA THR A 41 1.72 -0.73 15.23
C THR A 41 0.94 -1.93 14.73
N MET A 42 1.16 -2.36 13.49
CA MET A 42 0.54 -3.56 12.93
C MET A 42 0.92 -4.82 13.71
N LEU A 43 2.21 -4.99 14.07
CA LEU A 43 2.67 -6.14 14.85
C LEU A 43 2.01 -6.17 16.24
N ILE A 44 1.91 -5.03 16.91
CA ILE A 44 1.23 -4.93 18.21
C ILE A 44 -0.24 -5.34 18.06
N CYS A 45 -0.96 -4.80 17.08
CA CYS A 45 -2.35 -5.15 16.82
C CYS A 45 -2.54 -6.64 16.50
N VAL A 46 -1.65 -7.23 15.70
CA VAL A 46 -1.68 -8.67 15.37
C VAL A 46 -1.40 -9.52 16.60
N LEU A 47 -0.43 -9.15 17.44
CA LEU A 47 -0.12 -9.89 18.66
C LEU A 47 -1.29 -9.83 19.66
N ILE A 48 -1.94 -8.67 19.80
CA ILE A 48 -3.14 -8.52 20.63
C ILE A 48 -4.30 -9.34 20.05
N GLY A 49 -4.54 -9.26 18.75
CA GLY A 49 -5.59 -10.02 18.07
C GLY A 49 -5.37 -11.53 18.17
N LEU A 50 -4.13 -11.99 18.00
CA LEU A 50 -3.74 -13.40 18.15
C LEU A 50 -3.85 -13.83 19.61
N GLY A 51 -3.44 -12.99 20.56
CA GLY A 51 -3.64 -13.23 21.98
C GLY A 51 -5.12 -13.38 22.35
N TYR A 52 -5.98 -12.51 21.81
CA TYR A 52 -7.43 -12.58 21.99
C TYR A 52 -8.02 -13.85 21.34
N LEU A 53 -7.64 -14.18 20.11
CA LEU A 53 -8.09 -15.38 19.42
C LEU A 53 -7.65 -16.64 20.13
N LEU A 54 -6.40 -16.73 20.60
CA LEU A 54 -5.94 -17.87 21.39
C LEU A 54 -6.67 -17.93 22.74
N PHE A 55 -6.99 -16.80 23.36
CA PHE A 55 -7.73 -16.76 24.61
C PHE A 55 -9.20 -17.20 24.44
N SER A 56 -9.87 -16.78 23.37
CA SER A 56 -11.26 -17.15 23.07
C SER A 56 -11.35 -18.60 22.56
N ALA A 57 -10.46 -18.99 21.64
CA ALA A 57 -10.40 -20.35 21.09
C ALA A 57 -9.86 -21.37 22.09
N ARG A 58 -9.18 -20.97 23.18
CA ARG A 58 -8.77 -21.88 24.26
C ARG A 58 -9.94 -22.69 24.83
N LYS A 59 -11.17 -22.15 24.84
CA LYS A 59 -12.36 -22.90 25.29
C LYS A 59 -12.78 -23.99 24.31
N GLU A 60 -12.63 -23.76 23.01
CA GLU A 60 -12.99 -24.74 21.97
C GLU A 60 -11.86 -25.76 21.72
N ILE A 61 -10.59 -25.32 21.78
CA ILE A 61 -9.41 -26.17 21.65
C ILE A 61 -9.22 -27.10 22.86
N LYS A 62 -9.77 -26.73 24.05
CA LYS A 62 -9.82 -27.63 25.23
C LYS A 62 -10.86 -28.73 25.11
N SER A 63 -11.78 -28.67 24.14
CA SER A 63 -12.55 -29.85 23.79
C SER A 63 -11.57 -30.88 23.27
N PRO A 64 -11.59 -32.15 23.73
CA PRO A 64 -10.69 -33.17 23.26
C PRO A 64 -11.03 -33.49 21.81
N SER A 65 -10.57 -32.66 20.87
CA SER A 65 -10.48 -33.04 19.47
C SER A 65 -9.50 -34.21 19.47
N SER A 66 -10.05 -35.42 19.34
CA SER A 66 -9.31 -36.66 19.14
C SER A 66 -8.07 -36.42 18.29
N ASP A 67 -6.91 -36.91 18.70
CA ASP A 67 -5.66 -36.81 17.93
C ASP A 67 -5.86 -37.19 16.44
N ALA A 68 -6.84 -38.04 16.14
CA ALA A 68 -7.27 -38.40 14.79
C ALA A 68 -7.78 -37.21 13.93
N ALA A 69 -8.43 -36.21 14.53
CA ALA A 69 -8.87 -35.00 13.83
C ALA A 69 -7.68 -34.10 13.47
N ALA A 70 -6.70 -33.98 14.36
CA ALA A 70 -5.48 -33.24 14.09
C ALA A 70 -4.61 -33.95 13.02
N GLU A 71 -4.57 -35.28 13.04
CA GLU A 71 -3.87 -36.08 12.05
C GLU A 71 -4.51 -35.97 10.67
N LYS A 72 -5.85 -36.04 10.58
CA LYS A 72 -6.58 -35.85 9.32
C LYS A 72 -6.34 -34.47 8.69
N VAL A 73 -6.29 -33.42 9.50
CA VAL A 73 -5.94 -32.06 9.03
C VAL A 73 -4.50 -32.01 8.51
N ARG A 74 -3.56 -32.66 9.21
CA ARG A 74 -2.16 -32.73 8.76
C ARG A 74 -2.01 -33.48 7.43
N GLU A 75 -2.70 -34.60 7.27
CA GLU A 75 -2.69 -35.36 6.02
C GLU A 75 -3.31 -34.56 4.87
N GLU A 76 -4.41 -33.84 5.12
CA GLU A 76 -5.03 -33.00 4.10
C GLU A 76 -4.11 -31.83 3.69
N ILE A 77 -3.47 -31.17 4.66
CA ILE A 77 -2.46 -30.13 4.39
C ILE A 77 -1.28 -30.71 3.60
N ALA A 78 -0.75 -31.87 4.00
CA ALA A 78 0.36 -32.53 3.31
C ALA A 78 -0.02 -32.94 1.88
N GLY A 79 -1.26 -33.40 1.69
CA GLY A 79 -1.84 -33.67 0.37
C GLY A 79 -1.86 -32.43 -0.51
N ARG A 80 -2.42 -31.32 0.01
CA ARG A 80 -2.47 -30.04 -0.71
C ARG A 80 -1.08 -29.51 -1.06
N TYR A 81 -0.12 -29.61 -0.13
CA TYR A 81 1.29 -29.23 -0.37
C TYR A 81 1.93 -30.05 -1.49
N ARG A 82 1.59 -31.34 -1.59
CA ARG A 82 2.09 -32.20 -2.66
C ARG A 82 1.44 -31.87 -4.01
N ASP A 83 0.17 -31.45 -3.99
CA ASP A 83 -0.58 -31.06 -5.19
C ASP A 83 -0.11 -29.73 -5.81
N LEU A 84 0.53 -28.85 -5.02
CA LEU A 84 1.08 -27.58 -5.51
C LEU A 84 2.17 -27.77 -6.60
N GLY A 85 2.90 -28.88 -6.56
CA GLY A 85 3.92 -29.19 -7.57
C GLY A 85 5.13 -28.23 -7.59
N PRO A 86 6.07 -28.42 -8.53
CA PRO A 86 7.23 -27.53 -8.67
C PRO A 86 6.81 -26.16 -9.22
N MET A 87 7.44 -25.09 -8.72
CA MET A 87 7.11 -23.73 -9.15
C MET A 87 7.30 -23.53 -10.65
N SER A 88 6.30 -22.88 -11.25
CA SER A 88 6.29 -22.57 -12.68
C SER A 88 7.22 -21.39 -13.01
N PHE A 89 7.64 -21.30 -14.27
CA PHE A 89 8.43 -20.17 -14.75
C PHE A 89 7.72 -18.82 -14.51
N SER A 90 6.41 -18.78 -14.67
CA SER A 90 5.61 -17.58 -14.46
C SER A 90 5.61 -17.14 -13.00
N GLU A 91 5.49 -18.07 -12.05
CA GLU A 91 5.58 -17.79 -10.60
C GLU A 91 6.95 -17.21 -10.24
N TRP A 92 8.02 -17.79 -10.80
CA TRP A 92 9.37 -17.28 -10.59
C TRP A 92 9.55 -15.84 -11.09
N CYS A 93 9.00 -15.54 -12.28
CA CYS A 93 9.02 -14.18 -12.83
C CYS A 93 8.24 -13.19 -11.96
N VAL A 94 7.04 -13.56 -11.47
CA VAL A 94 6.24 -12.71 -10.59
C VAL A 94 6.96 -12.45 -9.27
N MET A 95 7.54 -13.48 -8.65
CA MET A 95 8.33 -13.32 -7.43
C MET A 95 9.51 -12.37 -7.64
N PHE A 96 10.26 -12.55 -8.74
CA PHE A 96 11.40 -11.69 -9.05
C PHE A 96 10.99 -10.23 -9.26
N LEU A 97 9.91 -9.98 -10.02
CA LEU A 97 9.38 -8.63 -10.22
C LEU A 97 8.89 -8.00 -8.91
N MET A 98 8.19 -8.77 -8.08
CA MET A 98 7.72 -8.31 -6.76
C MET A 98 8.89 -7.93 -5.86
N SER A 99 9.87 -8.81 -5.71
CA SER A 99 11.08 -8.56 -4.92
C SER A 99 11.85 -7.34 -5.44
N THR A 100 12.00 -7.22 -6.77
CA THR A 100 12.66 -6.08 -7.39
C THR A 100 11.92 -4.78 -7.11
N THR A 101 10.59 -4.78 -7.18
CA THR A 101 9.75 -3.60 -6.88
C THR A 101 9.89 -3.16 -5.43
N ILE A 102 9.88 -4.11 -4.48
CA ILE A 102 10.08 -3.83 -3.05
C ILE A 102 11.47 -3.22 -2.82
N LEU A 103 12.52 -3.81 -3.40
CA LEU A 103 13.88 -3.28 -3.31
C LEU A 103 13.97 -1.88 -3.91
N LEU A 104 13.33 -1.63 -5.06
CA LEU A 104 13.29 -0.31 -5.70
C LEU A 104 12.62 0.74 -4.80
N TRP A 105 11.55 0.37 -4.09
CA TRP A 105 10.88 1.26 -3.13
C TRP A 105 11.76 1.59 -1.93
N PHE A 106 12.43 0.58 -1.34
CA PHE A 106 13.33 0.82 -0.21
C PHE A 106 14.55 1.66 -0.59
N THR A 107 15.06 1.48 -1.81
CA THR A 107 16.26 2.17 -2.31
C THR A 107 15.95 3.52 -2.97
N MET A 108 14.68 3.94 -3.03
CA MET A 108 14.24 5.16 -3.70
C MET A 108 14.80 6.44 -3.06
N LYS A 109 14.65 6.60 -1.74
CA LYS A 109 15.22 7.71 -0.94
C LYS A 109 15.57 7.21 0.48
N PRO A 110 16.49 6.24 0.63
CA PRO A 110 16.88 5.80 1.96
C PRO A 110 17.67 6.93 2.64
N GLN A 111 17.22 7.41 3.79
CA GLN A 111 17.89 8.47 4.56
C GLN A 111 19.34 8.13 4.99
N MET A 112 19.80 6.90 4.71
CA MET A 112 21.11 6.36 5.07
C MET A 112 22.13 6.41 3.91
N PHE A 113 21.69 6.45 2.64
CA PHE A 113 22.56 6.46 1.44
C PHE A 113 21.88 7.25 0.31
N PRO A 114 22.62 7.94 -0.59
CA PRO A 114 22.00 8.61 -1.73
C PRO A 114 21.19 7.60 -2.55
N GLY A 115 19.88 7.81 -2.62
CA GLY A 115 18.97 6.90 -3.30
C GLY A 115 19.28 6.80 -4.80
N TRP A 116 18.89 5.71 -5.45
CA TRP A 116 19.11 5.57 -6.90
C TRP A 116 18.43 6.67 -7.71
N VAL A 117 17.37 7.29 -7.15
CA VAL A 117 16.67 8.43 -7.74
C VAL A 117 17.56 9.67 -7.82
N GLU A 118 18.48 9.87 -6.88
CA GLU A 118 19.42 11.00 -6.87
C GLU A 118 20.53 10.84 -7.93
N ALA A 119 20.84 9.60 -8.32
CA ALA A 119 21.81 9.30 -9.38
C ALA A 119 21.26 9.55 -10.80
N ILE A 120 19.94 9.73 -10.96
CA ILE A 120 19.29 9.94 -12.25
C ILE A 120 19.11 11.45 -12.51
N PRO A 121 19.59 11.98 -13.66
CA PRO A 121 19.27 13.34 -14.07
C PRO A 121 17.74 13.46 -14.25
N HIS A 122 17.12 14.46 -13.61
CA HIS A 122 15.66 14.69 -13.54
C HIS A 122 14.91 13.89 -12.44
N HIS A 123 15.55 13.66 -11.30
CA HIS A 123 14.97 13.05 -10.09
C HIS A 123 13.59 13.60 -9.65
N LYS A 124 13.27 14.87 -9.96
CA LYS A 124 12.00 15.52 -9.57
C LYS A 124 10.75 14.90 -10.20
N PHE A 125 10.88 14.16 -11.30
CA PHE A 125 9.72 13.54 -11.98
C PHE A 125 9.42 12.12 -11.50
N ILE A 126 10.31 11.50 -10.72
CA ILE A 126 10.12 10.12 -10.25
C ILE A 126 9.29 10.13 -8.97
N LYS A 127 7.99 9.88 -9.13
CA LYS A 127 7.05 9.73 -8.01
C LYS A 127 7.09 8.32 -7.42
N PRO A 128 6.70 8.14 -6.14
CA PRO A 128 6.64 6.83 -5.49
C PRO A 128 5.86 5.71 -6.22
N PRO A 129 4.82 5.99 -7.03
CA PRO A 129 4.13 4.96 -7.82
C PRO A 129 4.93 4.42 -9.01
N ALA A 130 6.00 5.10 -9.44
CA ALA A 130 6.69 4.79 -10.69
C ALA A 130 7.26 3.36 -10.77
N PRO A 131 7.92 2.80 -9.73
CA PRO A 131 8.37 1.41 -9.73
C PRO A 131 7.24 0.40 -9.94
N ALA A 132 6.07 0.64 -9.30
CA ALA A 132 4.92 -0.24 -9.43
C ALA A 132 4.30 -0.17 -10.84
N MET A 133 4.27 1.02 -11.46
CA MET A 133 3.84 1.18 -12.86
C MET A 133 4.78 0.46 -13.83
N LEU A 134 6.10 0.54 -13.60
CA LEU A 134 7.09 -0.19 -14.39
C LEU A 134 6.91 -1.71 -14.25
N ALA A 135 6.72 -2.20 -13.03
CA ALA A 135 6.45 -3.62 -12.77
C ALA A 135 5.15 -4.09 -13.45
N MET A 136 4.09 -3.30 -13.39
CA MET A 136 2.82 -3.58 -14.08
C MET A 136 3.02 -3.67 -15.60
N PHE A 137 3.77 -2.74 -16.19
CA PHE A 137 4.10 -2.78 -17.62
C PHE A 137 4.89 -4.05 -17.98
N LEU A 138 5.90 -4.42 -17.18
CA LEU A 138 6.68 -5.65 -17.40
C LEU A 138 5.82 -6.91 -17.32
N LEU A 139 4.83 -6.95 -16.43
CA LEU A 139 3.89 -8.06 -16.31
C LEU A 139 3.02 -8.28 -17.58
N PHE A 140 2.76 -7.22 -18.36
CA PHE A 140 2.08 -7.35 -19.65
C PHE A 140 3.01 -7.80 -20.78
N VAL A 141 4.28 -7.40 -20.73
CA VAL A 141 5.28 -7.67 -21.78
C VAL A 141 5.87 -9.07 -21.68
N ILE A 142 6.09 -9.58 -20.47
CA ILE A 142 6.74 -10.88 -20.27
C ILE A 142 5.75 -12.01 -20.61
N PRO A 143 6.10 -12.92 -21.54
CA PRO A 143 5.24 -14.05 -21.90
C PRO A 143 5.19 -15.10 -20.78
N LYS A 144 4.03 -15.71 -20.58
CA LYS A 144 3.82 -16.77 -19.57
C LYS A 144 4.71 -17.99 -19.80
N ASP A 145 4.93 -18.34 -21.08
CA ASP A 145 5.75 -19.47 -21.52
C ASP A 145 6.91 -19.00 -22.41
N PRO A 146 8.18 -19.21 -22.02
CA PRO A 146 9.34 -18.78 -22.82
C PRO A 146 9.49 -19.58 -24.13
N ARG A 147 8.82 -20.73 -24.25
CA ARG A 147 8.83 -21.59 -25.44
C ARG A 147 7.84 -21.16 -26.52
N LYS A 148 6.94 -20.21 -26.25
CA LYS A 148 5.96 -19.68 -27.21
C LYS A 148 6.01 -18.14 -27.22
N PRO A 149 6.90 -17.53 -28.03
CA PRO A 149 7.13 -16.06 -28.05
C PRO A 149 5.99 -15.19 -28.62
N GLY A 150 4.75 -15.66 -28.55
CA GLY A 150 3.52 -14.92 -28.84
C GLY A 150 2.33 -15.40 -27.99
N GLY A 151 2.62 -16.12 -26.90
CA GLY A 151 1.60 -16.58 -25.96
C GLY A 151 1.02 -15.45 -25.11
N ARG A 152 0.06 -15.78 -24.25
CA ARG A 152 -0.50 -14.81 -23.30
C ARG A 152 0.64 -14.24 -22.42
N GLY A 153 0.61 -12.93 -22.19
CA GLY A 153 1.46 -12.30 -21.17
C GLY A 153 1.20 -12.89 -19.78
N LEU A 154 2.06 -12.57 -18.81
CA LEU A 154 1.86 -13.00 -17.42
C LEU A 154 0.49 -12.60 -16.89
N ILE A 155 0.00 -11.41 -17.29
CA ILE A 155 -1.35 -10.94 -17.03
C ILE A 155 -1.99 -10.44 -18.32
N THR A 156 -3.30 -10.63 -18.46
CA THR A 156 -4.10 -10.02 -19.54
C THR A 156 -4.82 -8.77 -19.06
N TRP A 157 -5.12 -7.84 -19.97
CA TRP A 157 -5.81 -6.58 -19.60
C TRP A 157 -7.15 -6.85 -18.94
N ARG A 158 -7.85 -7.89 -19.40
CA ARG A 158 -9.10 -8.35 -18.81
C ARG A 158 -8.93 -8.76 -17.35
N GLU A 159 -7.94 -9.58 -17.03
CA GLU A 159 -7.65 -10.01 -15.65
C GLU A 159 -7.22 -8.82 -14.78
N ALA A 160 -6.42 -7.90 -15.31
CA ALA A 160 -6.00 -6.69 -14.59
C ALA A 160 -7.19 -5.79 -14.27
N SER A 161 -8.07 -5.55 -15.25
CA SER A 161 -9.26 -4.70 -15.10
C SER A 161 -10.33 -5.31 -14.19
N GLU A 162 -10.50 -6.63 -14.20
CA GLU A 162 -11.45 -7.34 -13.33
C GLU A 162 -10.97 -7.37 -11.88
N ARG A 163 -9.66 -7.45 -11.65
CA ARG A 163 -9.06 -7.45 -10.29
C ARG A 163 -8.82 -6.05 -9.74
N ALA A 164 -8.80 -5.02 -10.58
CA ALA A 164 -8.64 -3.64 -10.15
C ALA A 164 -9.86 -3.21 -9.31
N GLN A 165 -9.61 -2.74 -8.09
CA GLN A 165 -10.64 -2.23 -7.19
C GLN A 165 -11.00 -0.78 -7.53
N TRP A 166 -11.68 -0.57 -8.67
CA TRP A 166 -12.08 0.76 -9.15
C TRP A 166 -12.83 1.60 -8.10
N GLY A 167 -13.66 0.95 -7.27
CA GLY A 167 -14.39 1.62 -6.20
C GLY A 167 -13.48 2.29 -5.16
N VAL A 168 -12.37 1.64 -4.79
CA VAL A 168 -11.40 2.21 -3.85
C VAL A 168 -10.65 3.38 -4.49
N MET A 169 -10.30 3.27 -5.78
CA MET A 169 -9.64 4.35 -6.52
C MET A 169 -10.54 5.60 -6.60
N ILE A 170 -11.83 5.42 -6.90
CA ILE A 170 -12.81 6.50 -6.94
C ILE A 170 -13.04 7.10 -5.55
N LEU A 171 -13.12 6.26 -4.50
CA LEU A 171 -13.30 6.73 -3.13
C LEU A 171 -12.15 7.62 -2.66
N VAL A 172 -10.90 7.20 -2.93
CA VAL A 172 -9.71 7.98 -2.57
C VAL A 172 -9.69 9.31 -3.34
N GLY A 173 -9.92 9.28 -4.66
CA GLY A 173 -9.97 10.49 -5.48
C GLY A 173 -11.11 11.44 -5.08
N GLY A 174 -12.29 10.89 -4.74
CA GLY A 174 -13.43 11.65 -4.25
C GLY A 174 -13.17 12.31 -2.90
N GLY A 175 -12.49 11.62 -1.98
CA GLY A 175 -12.08 12.19 -0.69
C GLY A 175 -11.11 13.36 -0.85
N MET A 176 -10.17 13.27 -1.79
CA MET A 176 -9.23 14.36 -2.10
C MET A 176 -9.94 15.56 -2.74
N CYS A 177 -10.86 15.31 -3.68
CA CYS A 177 -11.69 16.36 -4.28
C CYS A 177 -12.55 17.07 -3.22
N LEU A 178 -13.12 16.31 -2.28
CA LEU A 178 -13.91 16.87 -1.19
C LEU A 178 -13.04 17.71 -0.24
N ALA A 179 -11.83 17.24 0.10
CA ALA A 179 -10.89 17.98 0.93
C ALA A 179 -10.51 19.33 0.30
N GLU A 180 -10.21 19.35 -0.99
CA GLU A 180 -9.92 20.58 -1.73
C GLU A 180 -11.15 21.48 -1.86
N GLY A 181 -12.34 20.92 -2.08
CA GLY A 181 -13.60 21.67 -2.07
C GLY A 181 -13.87 22.34 -0.71
N CYS A 182 -13.59 21.67 0.40
CA CYS A 182 -13.68 22.24 1.75
C CYS A 182 -12.67 23.38 1.97
N LYS A 183 -11.47 23.28 1.38
CA LYS A 183 -10.44 24.31 1.43
C LYS A 183 -10.86 25.55 0.62
N GLN A 184 -11.31 25.37 -0.62
CA GLN A 184 -11.72 26.47 -1.51
C GLN A 184 -13.00 27.18 -1.04
N SER A 185 -13.95 26.44 -0.46
CA SER A 185 -15.17 27.02 0.13
C SER A 185 -14.93 27.78 1.44
N GLY A 186 -13.72 27.70 2.01
CA GLY A 186 -13.39 28.31 3.30
C GLY A 186 -14.01 27.59 4.51
N LEU A 187 -14.70 26.47 4.30
CA LEU A 187 -15.32 25.67 5.37
C LEU A 187 -14.27 25.20 6.38
N SER A 188 -13.12 24.74 5.90
CA SER A 188 -12.01 24.31 6.76
C SER A 188 -11.54 25.44 7.69
N ALA A 189 -11.47 26.67 7.19
CA ALA A 189 -11.05 27.82 7.99
C ALA A 189 -12.11 28.22 9.04
N MET A 190 -13.38 28.17 8.68
CA MET A 190 -14.49 28.44 9.60
C MET A 190 -14.55 27.40 10.74
N LEU A 191 -14.37 26.12 10.42
CA LEU A 191 -14.35 25.04 11.40
C LEU A 191 -13.16 25.17 12.37
N VAL A 192 -11.98 25.51 11.86
CA VAL A 192 -10.79 25.78 12.69
C VAL A 192 -11.02 26.97 13.64
N GLN A 193 -11.70 28.05 13.20
CA GLN A 193 -12.01 29.19 14.07
C GLN A 193 -12.90 28.80 15.26
N HIS A 194 -13.88 27.92 15.06
CA HIS A 194 -14.70 27.40 16.16
C HIS A 194 -13.92 26.47 17.08
N LEU A 195 -13.02 25.64 16.54
CA LEU A 195 -12.17 24.74 17.34
C LEU A 195 -11.05 25.46 18.10
N LYS A 196 -10.64 26.67 17.69
CA LYS A 196 -9.66 27.48 18.46
C LYS A 196 -10.11 27.79 19.89
N SER A 197 -11.41 27.75 20.19
CA SER A 197 -11.89 27.89 21.57
C SER A 197 -11.48 26.72 22.48
N LEU A 198 -11.06 25.58 21.91
CA LEU A 198 -10.57 24.39 22.63
C LEU A 198 -9.05 24.38 22.81
N ASP A 199 -8.34 25.37 22.27
CA ASP A 199 -6.86 25.51 22.33
C ASP A 199 -6.33 25.77 23.76
N VAL A 200 -7.24 25.95 24.73
CA VAL A 200 -6.93 26.10 26.15
C VAL A 200 -6.60 24.74 26.81
N LEU A 201 -6.89 23.61 26.15
CA LEU A 201 -6.65 22.26 26.68
C LEU A 201 -5.29 21.68 26.23
N PRO A 202 -4.66 20.81 27.06
CA PRO A 202 -3.45 20.10 26.67
C PRO A 202 -3.67 19.25 25.41
N ASN A 203 -2.69 19.22 24.49
CA ASN A 203 -2.76 18.50 23.21
C ASN A 203 -3.27 17.05 23.32
N VAL A 204 -2.92 16.34 24.40
CA VAL A 204 -3.35 14.94 24.63
C VAL A 204 -4.87 14.84 24.86
N LEU A 205 -5.45 15.78 25.61
CA LEU A 205 -6.89 15.83 25.85
C LEU A 205 -7.65 16.24 24.59
N THR A 206 -7.10 17.17 23.83
CA THR A 206 -7.69 17.61 22.55
C THR A 206 -7.79 16.45 21.56
N VAL A 207 -6.74 15.62 21.44
CA VAL A 207 -6.78 14.41 20.59
C VAL A 207 -7.81 13.40 21.08
N PHE A 208 -7.92 13.16 22.39
CA PHE A 208 -8.89 12.21 22.95
C PHE A 208 -10.36 12.65 22.82
N VAL A 209 -10.63 13.95 22.79
CA VAL A 209 -12.00 14.48 22.61
C VAL A 209 -12.42 14.47 21.14
N LEU A 210 -11.46 14.59 20.21
CA LEU A 210 -11.71 14.63 18.77
C LEU A 210 -11.66 13.26 18.08
N CYS A 211 -10.85 12.31 18.57
CA CYS A 211 -10.71 10.95 18.04
C CYS A 211 -11.62 9.95 18.76
#